data_AF-A0A1C3P884-F1
#
_entry.id   AF-A0A1C3P884-F1
#
_cell.length_a   1.000
_cell.length_b   1.000
_cell.length_c   1.000
_cell.angle_alpha   90.00
_cell.angle_beta   90.00
_cell.angle_gamma   90.00
#
_symmetry.space_group_name_H-M   'P 1'
#
loop_
_entity.id
_entity.type
_entity.pdbx_description
1 polymer ?
#
loop_
_entity_poly.entity_id
_entity_poly.type
_entity_poly.pdbx_seq_one_letter_code
_entity_poly.pdbx_strand_id
1 'polypeptide(L)'
;MTAAAPTPEGGWDIAVIRHGRLAGATSTPAHTDPWPWVTAVRASAETVRPGPGPTPCASAEETELIHRWLTAAGVRLVSLDGQWASPVAAAARDISLLHRPQDPAGAPE
;
A
#
# COMPACT_ATOMS: atom_id res chain seq x y z
N MET A 1 -8.89 -4.09 2.09
CA MET A 1 -9.39 -2.73 2.36
C MET A 1 -9.60 -1.98 1.06
N THR A 2 -10.43 -0.93 1.09
CA THR A 2 -10.62 0.01 -0.02
C THR A 2 -10.44 1.42 0.53
N ALA A 3 -9.67 2.25 -0.16
CA ALA A 3 -9.43 3.64 0.20
C ALA A 3 -9.57 4.54 -1.03
N ALA A 4 -9.83 5.82 -0.78
CA ALA A 4 -10.03 6.81 -1.83
C ALA A 4 -9.26 8.10 -1.51
N ALA A 5 -8.48 8.59 -2.47
CA ALA A 5 -7.79 9.87 -2.39
C ALA A 5 -8.48 10.90 -3.29
N PRO A 6 -8.60 12.17 -2.89
CA PRO A 6 -9.13 13.21 -3.75
C PRO A 6 -8.16 13.49 -4.91
N THR A 7 -8.69 13.69 -6.12
CA THR A 7 -7.88 14.14 -7.26
C THR A 7 -7.90 15.67 -7.37
N PRO A 8 -6.92 16.29 -8.04
CA PRO A 8 -6.91 17.74 -8.27
C PRO A 8 -8.16 18.25 -9.01
N GLU A 9 -8.75 17.41 -9.85
CA GLU A 9 -9.95 17.72 -10.64
C GLU A 9 -11.25 17.60 -9.83
N GLY A 10 -11.17 17.26 -8.53
CA GLY A 10 -12.32 17.09 -7.65
C GLY A 10 -12.95 15.70 -7.68
N GLY A 11 -12.27 14.73 -8.30
CA GLY A 11 -12.64 13.32 -8.35
C GLY A 11 -12.05 12.49 -7.21
N TRP A 12 -12.03 11.18 -7.40
CA TRP A 12 -11.43 10.23 -6.45
C TRP A 12 -10.59 9.18 -7.15
N ASP A 13 -9.34 9.01 -6.73
CA ASP A 13 -8.56 7.80 -7.00
C ASP A 13 -8.88 6.75 -5.93
N ILE A 14 -9.42 5.61 -6.36
CA ILE A 14 -9.87 4.52 -5.50
C ILE A 14 -8.91 3.36 -5.66
N ALA A 15 -8.40 2.85 -4.54
CA ALA A 15 -7.51 1.70 -4.50
C ALA A 15 -8.10 0.58 -3.62
N VAL A 16 -8.00 -0.65 -4.10
CA VAL A 16 -8.29 -1.88 -3.35
C VAL A 16 -6.96 -2.51 -2.97
N ILE A 17 -6.71 -2.62 -1.67
CA ILE A 17 -5.46 -3.15 -1.12
C ILE A 17 -5.75 -4.46 -0.39
N ARG A 18 -4.97 -5.50 -0.67
CA ARG A 18 -5.06 -6.82 -0.03
C ARG A 18 -3.67 -7.26 0.41
N HIS A 19 -3.47 -7.43 1.72
CA HIS A 19 -2.20 -7.88 2.32
C HIS A 19 -0.96 -7.07 1.91
N GLY A 20 -1.08 -5.73 1.85
CA GLY A 20 0.01 -4.84 1.42
C GLY A 20 0.21 -4.73 -0.09
N ARG A 21 -0.59 -5.45 -0.89
CA ARG A 21 -0.56 -5.40 -2.35
C ARG A 21 -1.67 -4.53 -2.93
N LEU A 22 -1.37 -3.80 -4.00
CA LEU A 22 -2.40 -3.16 -4.82
C LEU A 22 -3.13 -4.23 -5.65
N ALA A 23 -4.38 -4.52 -5.29
CA ALA A 23 -5.19 -5.56 -5.94
C ALA A 23 -6.11 -5.00 -7.05
N GLY A 24 -6.34 -3.69 -7.08
CA GLY A 24 -7.13 -3.01 -8.11
C GLY A 24 -7.20 -1.51 -7.86
N ALA A 25 -7.41 -0.74 -8.93
CA ALA A 25 -7.54 0.72 -8.86
C ALA A 25 -8.52 1.26 -9.92
N THR A 26 -9.12 2.42 -9.65
CA THR A 26 -9.99 3.15 -10.59
C THR A 26 -10.11 4.62 -10.16
N SER A 27 -10.57 5.53 -11.04
CA SER A 27 -10.59 6.97 -10.76
C SER A 27 -11.91 7.66 -11.17
N THR A 28 -12.75 8.06 -10.22
CA THR A 28 -14.05 8.68 -10.53
C THR A 28 -13.92 10.17 -10.86
N PRO A 29 -14.62 10.71 -11.87
CA PRO A 29 -14.71 12.15 -12.10
C PRO A 29 -15.39 12.89 -10.94
N ALA A 30 -15.20 14.21 -10.91
CA ALA A 30 -15.93 15.09 -10.00
C ALA A 30 -17.45 15.01 -10.22
N HIS A 31 -18.20 15.33 -9.16
CA HIS A 31 -19.68 15.40 -9.16
C HIS A 31 -20.41 14.12 -9.59
N THR A 32 -19.72 12.99 -9.62
CA THR A 32 -20.30 11.67 -9.89
C THR A 32 -20.40 10.87 -8.60
N ASP A 33 -21.43 10.04 -8.47
CA ASP A 33 -21.50 9.09 -7.36
C ASP A 33 -20.34 8.07 -7.48
N PRO A 34 -19.43 7.98 -6.51
CA PRO A 34 -18.28 7.09 -6.58
C PRO A 34 -18.63 5.63 -6.25
N TRP A 35 -19.79 5.34 -5.64
CA TRP A 35 -20.13 4.01 -5.16
C TRP A 35 -20.19 2.90 -6.23
N PRO A 36 -20.71 3.15 -7.45
CA PRO A 36 -20.67 2.15 -8.52
C PRO A 36 -19.23 1.76 -8.90
N TRP A 37 -18.29 2.71 -8.86
CA TRP A 37 -16.89 2.47 -9.20
C TRP A 37 -16.19 1.70 -8.10
N VAL A 38 -16.43 2.07 -6.83
CA VAL A 38 -15.99 1.30 -5.65
C VAL A 38 -16.47 -0.14 -5.75
N THR A 39 -17.73 -0.36 -6.11
CA THR A 39 -18.32 -1.69 -6.23
C THR A 39 -17.67 -2.49 -7.37
N ALA A 40 -17.52 -1.87 -8.54
CA ALA A 40 -16.92 -2.50 -9.70
C ALA A 40 -15.45 -2.90 -9.45
N VAL A 41 -14.63 -1.98 -8.93
CA VAL A 41 -13.20 -2.25 -8.67
C VAL A 41 -13.02 -3.30 -7.57
N ARG A 42 -13.88 -3.33 -6.54
CA ARG A 42 -13.83 -4.36 -5.50
C ARG A 42 -14.18 -5.75 -6.05
N ALA A 43 -15.13 -5.81 -6.99
CA ALA A 43 -15.56 -7.06 -7.62
C ALA A 43 -14.50 -7.62 -8.59
N SER A 44 -13.77 -6.75 -9.30
CA SER A 44 -12.73 -7.15 -10.26
C SER A 44 -11.34 -7.29 -9.65
N ALA A 45 -11.11 -6.75 -8.44
CA ALA A 45 -9.80 -6.77 -7.79
C ALA A 45 -9.25 -8.19 -7.60
N GLU A 46 -7.94 -8.33 -7.83
CA GLU A 46 -7.21 -9.59 -7.74
C GLU A 46 -7.41 -10.26 -6.36
N THR A 47 -7.66 -11.57 -6.36
CA THR A 47 -7.68 -12.35 -5.12
C THR A 47 -6.26 -12.67 -4.66
N VAL A 48 -5.83 -12.01 -3.58
CA VAL A 48 -4.53 -12.21 -2.96
C VAL A 48 -4.72 -13.06 -1.70
N ARG A 49 -4.06 -14.21 -1.63
CA ARG A 49 -4.05 -15.06 -0.44
C ARG A 49 -2.85 -14.71 0.43
N PRO A 50 -3.02 -14.60 1.77
CA PRO A 50 -1.90 -14.41 2.67
C PRO A 50 -0.99 -15.65 2.65
N GLY A 51 0.31 -15.45 2.80
CA GLY A 51 1.32 -16.51 2.87
C GLY A 51 2.30 -16.31 4.03
N PRO A 52 3.16 -17.30 4.33
CA PRO A 52 4.19 -17.18 5.35
C PRO A 52 5.36 -16.31 4.87
N GLY A 53 6.05 -15.65 5.81
CA GLY A 53 7.21 -14.79 5.54
C GLY A 53 6.95 -13.31 5.80
N PRO A 54 7.99 -12.45 5.76
CA PRO A 54 7.85 -11.03 6.09
C PRO A 54 7.07 -10.24 5.03
N THR A 55 7.18 -10.64 3.75
CA THR A 55 6.55 -9.97 2.60
C THR A 55 5.92 -10.99 1.64
N PRO A 56 4.87 -11.70 2.07
CA PRO A 56 4.37 -12.87 1.35
C PRO A 56 3.53 -12.53 0.12
N CYS A 57 2.99 -11.31 0.04
CA CYS A 57 1.96 -10.93 -0.93
C CYS A 57 2.32 -9.69 -1.76
N ALA A 58 3.27 -8.89 -1.30
CA ALA A 58 3.72 -7.65 -1.92
C ALA A 58 5.18 -7.43 -1.53
N SER A 59 5.93 -6.66 -2.32
CA SER A 59 7.27 -6.25 -1.90
C SER A 59 7.19 -5.27 -0.70
N ALA A 60 8.30 -5.13 0.03
CA ALA A 60 8.40 -4.09 1.07
C ALA A 60 8.19 -2.70 0.46
N GLU A 61 8.80 -2.41 -0.69
CA GLU A 61 8.68 -1.14 -1.40
C GLU A 61 7.24 -0.83 -1.83
N GLU A 62 6.51 -1.82 -2.37
CA GLU A 62 5.10 -1.65 -2.72
C GLU A 62 4.25 -1.34 -1.48
N THR A 63 4.48 -2.08 -0.39
CA THR A 63 3.78 -1.87 0.88
C THR A 63 4.05 -0.47 1.42
N GLU A 64 5.29 0.00 1.34
CA GLU A 64 5.68 1.36 1.77
C GLU A 64 5.07 2.44 0.89
N LEU A 65 5.02 2.26 -0.43
CA LEU A 65 4.34 3.18 -1.35
C LEU A 65 2.86 3.30 -1.02
N ILE A 66 2.19 2.17 -0.82
CA ILE A 66 0.78 2.12 -0.42
C ILE A 66 0.59 2.77 0.94
N HIS A 67 1.47 2.50 1.92
CA HIS A 67 1.39 3.13 3.24
C HIS A 67 1.51 4.65 3.13
N ARG A 68 2.54 5.15 2.41
CA ARG A 68 2.71 6.59 2.18
C ARG A 68 1.47 7.21 1.56
N TRP A 69 0.91 6.59 0.53
CA TRP A 69 -0.32 7.05 -0.10
C TRP A 69 -1.51 7.03 0.87
N LEU A 70 -1.74 5.93 1.60
CA LEU A 70 -2.83 5.80 2.56
C LEU A 70 -2.77 6.81 3.71
N THR A 71 -1.56 7.27 4.07
CA THR A 71 -1.34 8.28 5.12
C THR A 71 -1.32 9.71 4.59
N ALA A 72 -1.45 9.92 3.28
CA ALA A 72 -1.49 11.25 2.70
C ALA A 72 -2.75 12.01 3.11
N ALA A 73 -2.64 13.34 3.15
CA ALA A 73 -3.75 14.20 3.53
C ALA A 73 -4.94 14.02 2.57
N GLY A 74 -6.14 13.86 3.14
CA GLY A 74 -7.38 13.74 2.37
C GLY A 74 -7.74 12.32 1.97
N VAL A 75 -6.85 11.33 2.12
CA VAL A 75 -7.18 9.92 1.85
C VAL A 75 -8.18 9.41 2.88
N ARG A 76 -9.23 8.75 2.38
CA ARG A 76 -10.36 8.23 3.17
C ARG A 76 -10.39 6.72 3.08
N LEU A 77 -10.51 6.08 4.23
CA LEU A 77 -10.79 4.65 4.30
C LEU A 77 -12.27 4.42 4.00
N VAL A 78 -12.56 3.72 2.89
CA VAL A 78 -13.93 3.45 2.42
C VAL A 78 -14.46 2.18 3.07
N SER A 79 -13.62 1.14 3.15
CA SER A 79 -13.97 -0.15 3.73
C SER A 79 -12.73 -0.89 4.21
N LEU A 80 -12.83 -1.57 5.34
CA LEU A 80 -11.77 -2.38 5.91
C LEU A 80 -12.33 -3.74 6.33
N ASP A 81 -11.82 -4.79 5.70
CA ASP A 81 -12.04 -6.15 6.14
C ASP A 81 -10.86 -6.54 7.04
N GLY A 82 -11.14 -6.79 8.33
CA GLY A 82 -10.12 -7.06 9.35
C GLY A 82 -9.59 -5.81 10.04
N GLN A 83 -8.28 -5.75 10.29
CA GLN A 83 -7.63 -4.66 11.01
C GLN A 83 -6.49 -4.08 10.19
N TRP A 84 -6.32 -2.76 10.28
CA TRP A 84 -5.09 -2.08 9.87
C TRP A 84 -4.20 -1.93 11.11
N ALA A 85 -3.01 -2.49 11.07
CA ALA A 85 -1.93 -2.20 12.00
C ALA A 85 -0.74 -1.58 11.28
N SER A 86 -0.10 -0.58 11.90
CA SER A 86 1.23 -0.10 11.52
C SER A 86 2.14 -0.26 12.74
N PRO A 87 3.13 -1.17 12.73
CA PRO A 87 4.01 -1.36 13.86
C PRO A 87 4.92 -0.15 14.03
N VAL A 88 4.96 0.43 15.23
CA VAL A 88 5.74 1.62 15.58
C VAL A 88 7.24 1.48 15.25
N ALA A 89 7.77 0.25 15.26
CA ALA A 89 9.17 -0.04 14.98
C ALA A 89 9.41 -0.74 13.63
N ALA A 90 8.46 -0.69 12.69
CA ALA A 90 8.41 -1.44 11.41
C ALA A 90 9.78 -1.91 10.87
N ALA A 91 10.43 -1.13 10.00
CA ALA A 91 11.73 -1.50 9.42
C ALA A 91 12.89 -1.43 10.44
N ALA A 92 12.72 -0.69 11.54
CA ALA A 92 13.75 -0.59 12.59
C ALA A 92 13.96 -1.92 13.34
N ARG A 93 12.97 -2.82 13.35
CA ARG A 93 13.07 -4.13 13.99
C ARG A 93 14.19 -5.00 13.42
N ASP A 94 14.45 -4.87 12.11
CA ASP A 94 15.43 -5.67 11.37
C ASP A 94 16.67 -4.84 10.96
N ILE A 95 16.88 -3.67 11.58
CA ILE A 95 17.96 -2.74 11.20
C ILE A 95 19.37 -3.34 11.35
N SER A 96 19.50 -4.36 12.21
CA SER A 96 20.74 -5.13 12.38
C SER A 96 21.10 -5.98 11.14
N LEU A 97 20.11 -6.39 10.32
CA LEU A 97 20.34 -7.13 9.08
C LEU A 97 20.78 -6.20 7.93
N LEU A 98 20.49 -4.90 8.03
CA LEU A 98 20.92 -3.89 7.07
C LEU A 98 22.36 -3.41 7.32
N HIS A 99 22.87 -3.55 8.54
CA HIS A 99 24.29 -3.35 8.83
C HIS A 99 25.12 -4.53 8.28
N ARG A 100 25.30 -4.57 6.97
CA ARG A 100 26.42 -5.27 6.35
C ARG A 100 27.63 -4.34 6.43
N PRO A 101 28.72 -4.69 7.14
CA PRO A 101 29.94 -3.89 7.07
C PRO A 101 30.37 -3.79 5.61
N GLN A 102 30.56 -2.56 5.12
CA GLN A 102 31.25 -2.34 3.87
C GLN A 102 32.69 -2.78 4.11
N ASP A 103 33.13 -3.86 3.46
CA ASP A 103 34.56 -4.16 3.43
C ASP A 103 35.25 -2.96 2.75
N PRO A 104 36.24 -2.31 3.38
CA PRO A 104 36.98 -1.25 2.73
C PRO A 104 37.74 -1.87 1.55
N ALA A 105 37.20 -1.67 0.35
CA ALA A 105 37.83 -2.11 -0.88
C ALA A 105 39.15 -1.34 -1.09
N GLY A 106 40.26 -2.10 -1.10
CA GLY A 106 41.49 -1.77 -1.82
C GLY A 106 42.42 -0.73 -1.17
N ALA A 107 43.45 -1.21 -0.48
CA ALA A 107 44.72 -0.51 -0.39
C ALA A 107 45.72 -1.22 -1.34
N PRO A 108 46.34 -0.54 -2.33
CA PRO A 108 47.41 -1.13 -3.12
C PRO A 108 48.73 -1.16 -2.31
N GLU A 109 49.50 -2.24 -2.47
CA GLU A 109 50.90 -2.36 -2.02
C GLU A 109 51.85 -1.43 -2.80
#